data_AF-A0A3D1SHP2-F1
#
_entry.id   AF-A0A3D1SHP2-F1
#
_cell.length_a   1.000
_cell.length_b   1.000
_cell.length_c   1.000
_cell.angle_alpha   90.00
_cell.angle_beta   90.00
_cell.angle_gamma   90.00
#
_symmetry.space_group_name_H-M   'P 1'
#
loop_
_entity.id
_entity.type
_entity.pdbx_description
1 polymer ?
#
loop_
_entity_poly.entity_id
_entity_poly.type
_entity_poly.pdbx_seq_one_letter_code
_entity_poly.pdbx_strand_id
1 'polypeptide(L)'
;MKRFFEGTLCGFLNGFFGSGGGVLAVPVLEKEGCEPNEAHASSVALIFVLSLVTALFYGFSGNLDFAGAWKYIPYGIAGALCGSFFLKKINSVLLKRIFGGVIIAAAVRILFI
;
A
#
# COMPACT_ATOMS: atom_id res chain seq x y z
N MET A 1 0.66 -25.17 -1.46
CA MET A 1 -0.37 -24.88 -0.44
C MET A 1 -0.03 -23.73 0.51
N LYS A 2 1.22 -23.56 0.98
CA LYS A 2 1.60 -22.44 1.89
C LYS A 2 1.28 -21.04 1.35
N ARG A 3 1.53 -20.82 0.04
CA ARG A 3 1.31 -19.53 -0.66
C ARG A 3 -0.12 -19.00 -0.66
N PHE A 4 -1.13 -19.88 -0.68
CA PHE A 4 -2.52 -19.45 -0.73
C PHE A 4 -2.99 -18.96 0.65
N PHE A 5 -2.54 -19.61 1.72
CA PHE A 5 -2.85 -19.21 3.09
C PHE A 5 -2.24 -17.85 3.44
N GLU A 6 -0.98 -17.63 3.06
CA GLU A 6 -0.30 -16.34 3.24
C GLU A 6 -0.99 -15.22 2.44
N GLY A 7 -1.42 -15.49 1.21
CA GLY A 7 -2.18 -14.55 0.40
C GLY A 7 -3.55 -14.19 1.00
N THR A 8 -4.30 -15.18 1.49
CA THR A 8 -5.60 -14.95 2.15
C THR A 8 -5.42 -14.18 3.46
N LEU A 9 -4.42 -14.52 4.28
CA LEU A 9 -4.15 -13.84 5.53
C LEU A 9 -3.69 -12.38 5.28
N CYS A 10 -2.83 -12.17 4.29
CA CYS A 10 -2.43 -10.82 3.86
C CYS A 10 -3.62 -10.00 3.40
N GLY A 11 -4.52 -10.57 2.59
CA GLY A 11 -5.72 -9.89 2.11
C GLY A 11 -6.69 -9.54 3.24
N PHE A 12 -6.91 -10.47 4.17
CA PHE A 12 -7.80 -10.27 5.31
C PHE A 12 -7.26 -9.19 6.25
N LEU A 13 -6.00 -9.28 6.64
CA LEU A 13 -5.35 -8.27 7.47
C LEU A 13 -5.28 -6.92 6.76
N ASN A 14 -5.10 -6.89 5.44
CA ASN A 14 -5.15 -5.65 4.67
C ASN A 14 -6.50 -4.95 4.73
N GLY A 15 -7.57 -5.72 4.50
CA GLY A 15 -8.92 -5.20 4.63
C GLY A 15 -9.18 -4.71 6.06
N PHE A 16 -8.66 -5.43 7.06
CA PHE A 16 -8.83 -5.10 8.47
C PHE A 16 -8.13 -3.80 8.88
N PHE A 17 -6.88 -3.59 8.46
CA PHE A 17 -6.14 -2.36 8.76
C PHE A 17 -6.60 -1.16 7.93
N GLY A 18 -7.40 -1.38 6.87
CA GLY A 18 -7.86 -0.31 5.98
C GLY A 18 -6.74 0.45 5.26
N SER A 19 -5.49 -0.02 5.36
CA SER A 19 -4.30 0.70 4.89
C SER A 19 -4.02 0.50 3.39
N GLY A 20 -4.91 -0.21 2.69
CA GLY A 20 -4.91 -0.26 1.24
C GLY A 20 -3.99 -1.28 0.59
N GLY A 21 -3.15 -2.08 1.27
CA GLY A 21 -2.40 -3.16 0.60
C GLY A 21 -0.97 -3.39 1.11
N GLY A 22 -0.26 -2.31 1.46
CA GLY A 22 1.20 -2.33 1.44
C GLY A 22 1.92 -2.92 2.65
N VAL A 23 1.35 -2.75 3.86
CA VAL A 23 2.12 -2.96 5.11
C VAL A 23 2.54 -4.42 5.29
N LEU A 24 1.69 -5.37 4.90
CA LEU A 24 1.95 -6.81 5.02
C LEU A 24 2.41 -7.45 3.72
N ALA A 25 2.04 -6.90 2.56
CA ALA A 25 2.45 -7.45 1.27
C ALA A 25 3.97 -7.36 1.05
N VAL A 26 4.59 -6.23 1.41
CA VAL A 26 6.04 -6.00 1.24
C VAL A 26 6.90 -7.05 1.99
N PRO A 27 6.73 -7.28 3.32
CA PRO A 27 7.56 -8.24 4.04
C PRO A 27 7.30 -9.70 3.62
N VAL A 28 6.10 -10.04 3.16
CA VAL A 28 5.81 -11.39 2.63
C VAL A 28 6.53 -11.62 1.30
N LEU A 29 6.51 -10.65 0.40
CA LEU A 29 7.22 -10.71 -0.88
C LEU A 29 8.75 -10.73 -0.72
N GLU A 30 9.30 -9.94 0.21
CA GLU A 30 10.73 -10.01 0.55
C GLU A 30 11.12 -11.38 1.13
N LYS A 31 10.24 -12.00 1.93
CA LYS A 31 10.48 -13.32 2.52
C LYS A 31 10.43 -14.45 1.49
N GLU A 32 9.67 -14.26 0.40
CA GLU A 32 9.64 -15.15 -0.77
C GLU A 32 10.88 -15.00 -1.68
N GLY A 33 11.79 -14.05 -1.39
CA GLY A 33 13.05 -13.89 -2.10
C GLY A 33 13.03 -12.85 -3.23
N CYS A 34 11.97 -12.06 -3.38
CA CYS A 34 11.95 -10.93 -4.31
C CYS A 34 12.91 -9.83 -3.85
N GLU A 35 13.55 -9.17 -4.82
CA GLU A 35 14.30 -7.96 -4.52
C GLU A 35 13.38 -6.90 -3.88
N PRO A 36 13.88 -6.06 -2.96
CA PRO A 36 13.08 -5.07 -2.26
C PRO A 36 12.33 -4.10 -3.20
N ASN A 37 12.90 -3.82 -4.38
CA ASN A 37 12.25 -3.03 -5.42
C ASN A 37 11.03 -3.74 -6.04
N GLU A 38 11.14 -5.04 -6.35
CA GLU A 38 10.02 -5.83 -6.90
C GLU A 38 8.92 -6.06 -5.88
N ALA A 39 9.30 -6.29 -4.62
CA ALA A 39 8.36 -6.44 -3.51
C ALA A 39 7.53 -5.15 -3.31
N HIS A 40 8.17 -3.98 -3.45
CA HIS A 40 7.49 -2.69 -3.37
C HIS A 40 6.55 -2.46 -4.57
N ALA A 41 7.03 -2.71 -5.80
CA ALA A 41 6.23 -2.54 -7.00
C ALA A 41 4.98 -3.43 -7.00
N SER A 42 5.13 -4.69 -6.60
CA SER A 42 4.02 -5.65 -6.49
C SER A 42 3.03 -5.25 -5.40
N SER A 43 3.51 -4.68 -4.29
CA SER A 43 2.64 -4.16 -3.23
C SER A 43 1.83 -2.96 -3.70
N VAL A 44 2.42 -2.05 -4.49
CA VAL A 44 1.68 -0.93 -5.11
C VAL A 44 0.63 -1.44 -6.10
N ALA A 45 0.92 -2.48 -6.88
CA ALA A 45 -0.07 -3.10 -7.76
C ALA A 45 -1.25 -3.70 -6.98
N LEU A 46 -0.99 -4.37 -5.85
CA LEU A 46 -2.04 -4.84 -4.94
C LEU A 46 -2.86 -3.68 -4.38
N ILE A 47 -2.19 -2.58 -3.99
CA ILE A 47 -2.87 -1.38 -3.48
C ILE A 47 -3.82 -0.79 -4.52
N PHE A 48 -3.38 -0.76 -5.77
CA PHE A 48 -4.18 -0.25 -6.88
C PHE A 48 -5.46 -1.08 -7.08
N VAL A 49 -5.35 -2.41 -7.12
CA VAL A 49 -6.52 -3.31 -7.26
C VAL A 49 -7.47 -3.13 -6.07
N LEU A 50 -6.94 -3.10 -4.84
CA LEU A 50 -7.76 -2.95 -3.64
C LEU A 50 -8.47 -1.59 -3.59
N SER A 51 -7.78 -0.52 -4.00
CA SER A 51 -8.35 0.83 -4.11
C SER A 51 -9.43 0.88 -5.18
N LEU A 52 -9.25 0.20 -6.32
CA LEU A 52 -10.24 0.13 -7.39
C LEU A 52 -11.52 -0.59 -6.90
N VAL A 53 -11.35 -1.74 -6.23
CA VAL A 53 -12.49 -2.46 -5.63
C VAL A 53 -13.20 -1.57 -4.61
N THR A 54 -12.45 -0.90 -3.74
CA THR A 54 -13.03 0.00 -2.73
C THR A 54 -13.79 1.15 -3.37
N ALA A 55 -13.22 1.78 -4.40
CA ALA A 55 -13.87 2.86 -5.17
C ALA A 55 -15.17 2.38 -5.84
N LEU A 56 -15.20 1.17 -6.40
CA LEU A 56 -16.40 0.59 -6.96
C LEU A 56 -17.46 0.34 -5.88
N PHE A 57 -17.10 -0.28 -4.76
CA PHE A 57 -18.02 -0.53 -3.65
C PHE A 57 -18.62 0.75 -3.06
N TYR A 58 -17.79 1.77 -2.86
CA TYR A 58 -18.23 3.08 -2.38
C TYR A 58 -19.07 3.83 -3.41
N GLY A 59 -18.78 3.66 -4.71
CA GLY A 59 -19.59 4.21 -5.80
C GLY A 59 -20.97 3.57 -5.88
N PHE A 60 -21.06 2.26 -5.73
CA PHE A 60 -22.34 1.56 -5.64
C PHE A 60 -23.13 1.91 -4.37
N SER A 61 -22.45 2.24 -3.26
CA SER A 61 -23.09 2.65 -2.01
C SER A 61 -23.55 4.12 -1.98
N GLY A 62 -23.37 4.89 -3.06
CA GLY A 62 -23.82 6.29 -3.17
C GLY A 62 -23.15 7.28 -2.21
N ASN A 63 -22.13 6.85 -1.45
CA ASN A 63 -21.42 7.65 -0.45
C ASN A 63 -20.10 8.25 -0.99
N LEU A 64 -19.89 8.23 -2.31
CA LEU A 64 -18.74 8.90 -2.92
C LEU A 64 -19.04 10.39 -3.13
N ASP A 65 -18.42 11.22 -2.30
CA ASP A 65 -18.31 12.64 -2.56
C ASP A 65 -17.28 12.88 -3.70
N PHE A 66 -17.77 12.81 -4.94
CA PHE A 66 -16.97 13.08 -6.14
C PHE A 66 -16.40 14.50 -6.16
N ALA A 67 -17.05 15.47 -5.51
CA ALA A 67 -16.58 16.85 -5.45
C ALA A 67 -15.35 16.99 -4.55
N GLY A 68 -15.33 16.28 -3.41
CA GLY A 68 -14.16 16.13 -2.57
C GLY A 68 -13.03 15.36 -3.29
N ALA A 69 -13.35 14.20 -3.87
CA ALA A 69 -12.38 13.33 -4.53
C ALA A 69 -11.59 14.04 -5.65
N TRP A 70 -12.26 14.86 -6.47
CA TRP A 70 -11.63 15.59 -7.57
C TRP A 70 -10.48 16.49 -7.12
N LYS A 71 -10.60 17.10 -5.93
CA LYS A 71 -9.54 17.92 -5.34
C LYS A 71 -8.31 17.11 -4.95
N TYR A 72 -8.47 15.86 -4.54
CA TYR A 72 -7.37 15.00 -4.09
C TYR A 72 -6.65 14.27 -5.22
N ILE A 73 -7.32 14.04 -6.36
CA ILE A 73 -6.73 13.40 -7.55
C ILE A 73 -5.40 14.04 -7.99
N PRO A 74 -5.27 15.37 -8.18
CA PRO A 74 -4.01 15.96 -8.64
C PRO A 74 -2.87 15.78 -7.63
N TYR A 75 -3.16 15.83 -6.33
CA TYR A 75 -2.16 15.59 -5.29
C TYR A 75 -1.72 14.11 -5.27
N GLY A 76 -2.65 13.18 -5.49
CA GLY A 76 -2.36 11.75 -5.62
C GLY A 76 -1.46 11.44 -6.82
N ILE A 77 -1.77 12.02 -7.99
CA ILE A 77 -0.96 11.87 -9.20
C ILE A 77 0.44 12.46 -9.00
N ALA A 78 0.54 13.67 -8.45
CA ALA A 78 1.82 14.32 -8.16
C ALA A 78 2.67 13.47 -7.20
N GLY A 79 2.06 12.96 -6.12
CA GLY A 79 2.73 12.07 -5.17
C GLY A 79 3.20 10.76 -5.81
N ALA A 80 2.37 10.13 -6.64
CA ALA A 80 2.72 8.88 -7.33
C ALA A 80 3.88 9.06 -8.32
N LEU A 81 3.89 10.16 -9.08
CA LEU A 81 4.97 10.47 -10.02
C LEU A 81 6.28 10.77 -9.28
N CYS A 82 6.24 11.60 -8.24
CA CYS A 82 7.41 11.90 -7.41
C CYS A 82 7.95 10.64 -6.72
N GLY A 83 7.06 9.81 -6.17
CA GLY A 83 7.41 8.56 -5.51
C GLY A 83 8.07 7.56 -6.45
N SER A 84 7.49 7.34 -7.64
CA SER A 84 8.04 6.43 -8.66
C SER A 84 9.43 6.88 -9.15
N PHE A 85 9.65 8.19 -9.30
CA PHE A 85 10.95 8.74 -9.69
C PHE A 85 12.02 8.56 -8.59
N PHE A 86 11.65 8.78 -7.33
CA PHE A 86 12.56 8.60 -6.19
C PHE A 86 12.87 7.12 -5.92
N LEU A 87 11.90 6.22 -6.11
CA LEU A 87 12.10 4.77 -5.91
C LEU A 87 13.23 4.25 -6.81
N LYS A 88 13.29 4.69 -8.08
CA LYS A 88 14.35 4.27 -9.02
C LYS A 88 15.76 4.72 -8.63
N LYS A 89 15.90 5.77 -7.81
CA LYS A 89 17.20 6.33 -7.38
C LYS A 89 17.65 5.84 -6.00
N ILE A 90 16.78 5.18 -5.24
CA ILE A 90 17.06 4.76 -3.86
C ILE A 90 17.61 3.33 -3.84
N ASN A 91 18.65 3.12 -3.04
CA ASN A 91 19.21 1.78 -2.78
C ASN A 91 18.22 0.96 -1.93
N SER A 92 18.05 -0.32 -2.26
CA SER A 92 17.18 -1.30 -1.57
C SER A 92 17.30 -1.28 -0.04
N VAL A 93 18.50 -1.08 0.51
CA VAL A 93 18.71 -1.01 1.97
C VAL A 93 18.06 0.24 2.57
N LEU A 94 18.17 1.38 1.89
CA LEU A 94 17.63 2.64 2.35
C LEU A 94 16.10 2.67 2.21
N LEU A 95 15.57 2.07 1.13
CA LEU A 95 14.11 1.90 0.94
C LEU A 95 13.50 1.10 2.09
N LYS A 96 14.13 -0.02 2.45
CA LYS A 96 13.69 -0.87 3.56
C LYS A 96 13.72 -0.13 4.91
N ARG A 97 14.75 0.68 5.15
CA ARG A 97 14.88 1.51 6.36
C ARG A 97 13.79 2.57 6.45
N ILE A 98 13.53 3.29 5.36
CA ILE A 98 12.48 4.32 5.30
C ILE A 98 11.11 3.67 5.52
N PHE A 99 10.82 2.58 4.82
CA PHE A 99 9.53 1.89 4.95
C PHE A 99 9.31 1.35 6.38
N GLY A 100 10.33 0.73 6.97
CA GLY A 100 10.29 0.30 8.36
C GLY A 100 10.05 1.46 9.33
N GLY A 101 10.70 2.61 9.11
CA GLY A 101 10.48 3.83 9.89
C GLY A 101 9.04 4.35 9.80
N VAL A 102 8.44 4.35 8.60
CA VAL A 102 7.05 4.76 8.38
C VAL A 102 6.08 3.80 9.09
N ILE A 103 6.33 2.49 9.04
CA ILE A 103 5.49 1.50 9.75
C ILE A 103 5.57 1.72 11.26
N ILE A 104 6.76 1.94 11.82
CA ILE A 104 6.92 2.22 13.25
C ILE A 104 6.17 3.50 13.62
N ALA A 105 6.31 4.57 12.83
CA ALA A 105 5.60 5.82 13.06
C ALA A 105 4.07 5.63 13.01
N ALA A 106 3.56 4.84 12.06
CA ALA A 106 2.14 4.50 11.99
C ALA A 106 1.67 3.69 13.19
N ALA A 107 2.47 2.72 13.65
CA ALA A 107 2.18 1.92 14.84
C ALA A 107 2.12 2.78 16.10
N VAL A 108 3.09 3.70 16.28
CA VAL A 108 3.08 4.66 17.40
C VAL A 108 1.86 5.57 17.32
N ARG A 109 1.52 6.08 16.13
CA ARG A 109 0.34 6.93 15.95
C ARG A 109 -0.93 6.20 16.37
N ILE A 110 -1.13 4.94 15.98
CA ILE A 110 -2.31 4.15 16.36
C ILE A 110 -2.36 3.92 17.89
N LEU A 111 -1.21 3.79 18.54
CA LEU A 111 -1.14 3.50 19.97
C LEU A 111 -1.38 4.75 20.84
N PHE A 112 -1.14 5.94 20.29
CA PHE A 112 -1.34 7.23 20.96
C PHE A 112 -2.60 7.99 20.51
N ILE A 113 -3.38 7.45 19.56
CA ILE A 113 -4.68 7.97 19.13
C ILE A 113 -5.81 7.16 19.78
#